data_AF-A0A2P6QMR1-F1
#
_entry.id   AF-A0A2P6QMR1-F1
#
_cell.length_a   1.000
_cell.length_b   1.000
_cell.length_c   1.000
_cell.angle_alpha   90.00
_cell.angle_beta   90.00
_cell.angle_gamma   90.00
#
_symmetry.space_group_name_H-M   'P 1'
#
loop_
_entity.id
_entity.type
_entity.pdbx_description
1 polymer ?
#
loop_
_entity_poly.entity_id
_entity_poly.type
_entity_poly.pdbx_seq_one_letter_code
_entity_poly.pdbx_strand_id
1 'polypeptide(L)'
;MQYEPPVLERTSTPLLTSPPSEGSLTDILVRKPSSSSAPSIVDPKVLLELFSMYREWQEENVKKLSQKQEEIENKIEIADTLSVKLKQRFNYSVTAMKTSSQHLCGVHALQVEIGELKGRLTEVISNCDAVCKRISAEGPESLRSSVKPLVVCTAHQEHQS
;
A
#
# COMPACT_ATOMS: atom_id res chain seq x y z
N MET A 1 -1.25 13.22 8.16
CA MET A 1 -2.59 12.93 7.60
C MET A 1 -3.22 11.85 8.45
N GLN A 2 -4.15 12.25 9.32
CA GLN A 2 -5.02 11.31 10.04
C GLN A 2 -6.06 10.83 9.04
N TYR A 3 -6.14 9.52 8.82
CA TYR A 3 -7.20 8.92 8.00
C TYR A 3 -8.38 8.65 8.93
N GLU A 4 -9.44 9.44 8.78
CA GLU A 4 -10.72 9.22 9.46
C GLU A 4 -11.58 8.35 8.54
N PRO A 5 -11.99 7.14 8.95
CA PRO A 5 -12.80 6.27 8.12
C PRO A 5 -14.21 6.88 7.95
N PRO A 6 -14.84 6.74 6.77
CA PRO A 6 -16.19 7.23 6.57
C PRO A 6 -17.16 6.44 7.46
N VAL A 7 -17.88 7.15 8.31
CA VAL A 7 -19.04 6.62 9.03
C VAL A 7 -20.10 6.29 7.99
N LEU A 8 -20.28 5.00 7.70
CA LEU A 8 -21.44 4.49 6.98
C LEU A 8 -22.67 4.72 7.89
N GLU A 9 -23.27 5.91 7.81
CA GLU A 9 -24.61 6.12 8.33
C GLU A 9 -25.55 5.18 7.57
N ARG A 10 -25.97 4.12 8.25
CA ARG A 10 -26.99 3.20 7.79
C ARG A 10 -28.33 3.94 7.78
N THR A 11 -28.60 4.69 6.71
CA THR A 11 -29.93 5.27 6.45
C THR A 11 -30.88 4.17 5.97
N SER A 12 -31.21 3.24 6.86
CA SER A 12 -32.39 2.38 6.70
C SER A 12 -33.37 2.78 7.78
N THR A 13 -34.15 3.83 7.53
CA THR A 13 -35.38 4.04 8.29
C THR A 13 -36.30 2.86 8.01
N PRO A 14 -36.74 2.10 9.02
CA PRO A 14 -37.67 1.00 8.80
C PRO A 14 -38.95 1.56 8.16
N LEU A 15 -39.38 0.96 7.06
CA LEU A 15 -40.61 1.35 6.35
C LEU A 15 -41.87 1.19 7.22
N LEU A 16 -41.75 0.47 8.34
CA LEU A 16 -42.81 0.24 9.30
C LEU A 16 -42.30 0.63 10.70
N THR A 17 -42.80 1.76 11.21
CA THR A 17 -42.47 2.30 12.54
C THR A 17 -43.25 1.60 13.65
N SER A 18 -44.16 0.68 13.31
CA SER A 18 -44.92 -0.15 14.24
C SER A 18 -45.12 -1.54 13.64
N PRO A 19 -45.13 -2.61 14.45
CA PRO A 19 -45.51 -3.94 13.98
C PRO A 19 -46.92 -3.87 13.35
N PRO A 20 -47.16 -4.52 12.19
CA PRO A 20 -48.50 -4.62 11.64
C PRO A 20 -49.38 -5.28 12.71
N SER A 21 -50.46 -4.61 13.11
CA SER A 21 -51.44 -5.22 14.01
C SER A 21 -51.92 -6.53 13.38
N GLU A 22 -51.66 -7.67 14.04
CA GLU A 22 -51.97 -9.03 13.54
C GLU A 22 -53.47 -9.24 13.23
N GLY A 23 -54.34 -8.32 13.67
CA GLY A 23 -55.75 -8.33 13.28
C GLY A 23 -56.02 -7.88 11.85
N SER A 24 -55.12 -7.12 11.18
CA SER A 24 -55.49 -6.38 9.98
C SER A 24 -55.65 -7.23 8.71
N LEU A 25 -54.92 -8.33 8.56
CA LEU A 25 -54.99 -9.13 7.32
C LEU A 25 -56.19 -10.06 7.29
N THR A 26 -56.58 -10.63 8.43
CA THR A 26 -57.78 -11.46 8.57
C THR A 26 -59.05 -10.60 8.52
N ASP A 27 -59.06 -9.40 9.11
CA ASP A 27 -60.21 -8.47 9.04
C ASP A 27 -60.51 -8.00 7.61
N ILE A 28 -59.47 -7.79 6.79
CA ILE A 28 -59.62 -7.38 5.38
C ILE A 28 -60.16 -8.53 4.52
N LEU A 29 -59.76 -9.77 4.78
CA LEU A 29 -60.24 -10.95 4.06
C LEU A 29 -61.69 -11.31 4.41
N VAL A 30 -62.13 -11.05 5.64
CA VAL A 30 -63.48 -11.42 6.13
C VAL A 30 -64.53 -10.34 5.84
N ARG A 31 -64.12 -9.10 5.55
CA ARG A 31 -65.05 -7.99 5.28
C ARG A 31 -65.64 -8.09 3.88
N LYS A 32 -66.83 -8.71 3.79
CA LYS A 32 -67.70 -8.68 2.60
C LYS A 32 -67.98 -7.22 2.20
N PRO A 33 -67.68 -6.78 0.96
CA PRO A 33 -67.99 -5.42 0.52
C PRO A 33 -69.52 -5.28 0.39
N SER A 34 -70.09 -4.37 1.17
CA SER A 34 -71.45 -3.91 0.96
C SER A 34 -71.48 -3.06 -0.30
N SER A 35 -72.27 -3.48 -1.29
CA SER A 35 -72.60 -2.76 -2.53
C SER A 35 -71.61 -2.89 -3.70
N SER A 36 -71.60 -4.06 -4.35
CA SER A 36 -71.35 -4.16 -5.80
C SER A 36 -71.98 -5.46 -6.34
N SER A 37 -72.79 -5.34 -7.39
CA SER A 37 -73.52 -6.44 -8.03
C SER A 37 -72.69 -7.06 -9.16
N ALA A 38 -71.73 -7.90 -8.80
CA ALA A 38 -71.17 -8.99 -9.62
C ALA A 38 -70.36 -9.93 -8.70
N PRO A 39 -70.64 -11.24 -8.64
CA PRO A 39 -69.91 -12.15 -7.77
C PRO A 39 -68.63 -12.59 -8.49
N SER A 40 -67.59 -11.74 -8.53
CA SER A 40 -66.23 -12.25 -8.74
C SER A 40 -65.71 -12.78 -7.40
N ILE A 41 -66.36 -13.82 -6.87
CA ILE A 41 -65.79 -14.60 -5.77
C ILE A 41 -64.59 -15.33 -6.37
N VAL A 42 -63.39 -14.83 -6.10
CA VAL A 42 -62.16 -15.57 -6.35
C VAL A 42 -62.23 -16.82 -5.50
N ASP A 43 -62.04 -18.00 -6.10
CA ASP A 43 -62.03 -19.27 -5.37
C ASP A 43 -60.97 -19.21 -4.26
N PRO A 44 -61.34 -19.38 -2.98
CA PRO A 44 -60.40 -19.36 -1.87
C PRO A 44 -59.19 -20.30 -2.03
N LYS A 45 -59.35 -21.41 -2.78
CA LYS A 45 -58.24 -22.33 -3.09
C LYS A 45 -57.19 -21.67 -3.99
N VAL A 46 -57.62 -20.97 -5.03
CA VAL A 46 -56.74 -20.23 -5.95
C VAL A 46 -56.01 -19.11 -5.21
N LEU A 47 -56.68 -18.46 -4.27
CA LEU A 47 -56.06 -17.43 -3.44
C LEU A 47 -54.98 -18.01 -2.52
N LEU A 48 -55.23 -19.17 -1.91
CA LEU A 48 -54.25 -19.85 -1.06
C LEU A 48 -53.03 -20.32 -1.86
N GLU A 49 -53.25 -20.86 -3.05
CA GLU A 49 -52.18 -21.28 -3.98
C GLU A 49 -51.32 -20.08 -4.40
N LEU A 50 -51.94 -18.94 -4.72
CA LEU A 50 -51.22 -17.71 -5.03
C LEU A 50 -50.35 -17.24 -3.86
N PHE A 51 -50.88 -17.29 -2.63
CA PHE A 51 -50.09 -16.94 -1.44
C PHE A 51 -48.94 -17.92 -1.19
N SER A 52 -49.14 -19.22 -1.45
CA SER A 52 -48.07 -20.23 -1.36
C SER A 52 -46.97 -19.93 -2.37
N MET A 53 -47.34 -19.74 -3.64
CA MET A 53 -46.39 -19.42 -4.71
C MET A 53 -45.64 -18.11 -4.44
N TYR A 54 -46.33 -17.10 -3.91
CA TYR A 54 -45.69 -15.85 -3.49
C TYR A 54 -44.72 -16.04 -2.32
N ARG A 55 -45.08 -16.85 -1.32
CA ARG A 55 -44.21 -17.17 -0.18
C ARG A 55 -42.95 -17.91 -0.61
N GLU A 56 -43.09 -18.93 -1.45
CA GLU A 56 -41.95 -19.67 -2.01
C GLU A 56 -41.03 -18.74 -2.81
N TRP A 57 -41.61 -17.88 -3.65
CA TRP A 57 -40.85 -16.87 -4.38
C TRP A 57 -40.12 -15.91 -3.43
N GLN A 58 -40.78 -15.42 -2.37
CA GLN A 58 -40.16 -14.57 -1.36
C GLN A 58 -38.98 -15.27 -0.67
N GLU A 59 -39.16 -16.52 -0.24
CA GLU A 59 -38.10 -17.32 0.41
C GLU A 59 -36.90 -17.53 -0.52
N GLU A 60 -37.14 -17.82 -1.80
CA GLU A 60 -36.07 -17.99 -2.78
C GLU A 60 -35.30 -16.68 -3.02
N ASN A 61 -36.00 -15.54 -3.07
CA ASN A 61 -35.36 -14.24 -3.23
C ASN A 61 -34.52 -13.86 -2.01
N VAL A 62 -35.03 -14.08 -0.80
CA VAL A 62 -34.29 -13.85 0.45
C VAL A 62 -33.03 -14.71 0.48
N LYS A 63 -33.13 -15.99 0.09
CA LYS A 63 -31.97 -16.89 0.02
C LYS A 63 -30.91 -16.39 -0.97
N LYS A 64 -31.32 -15.98 -2.18
CA LYS A 64 -30.41 -15.42 -3.20
C LYS A 64 -29.74 -14.13 -2.72
N LEU A 65 -30.47 -13.26 -2.04
CA LEU A 65 -29.94 -12.02 -1.48
C LEU A 65 -28.92 -12.31 -0.38
N SER A 66 -29.26 -13.20 0.55
CA SER A 66 -28.38 -13.61 1.65
C SER A 66 -27.06 -14.19 1.12
N GLN A 67 -27.12 -15.05 0.11
CA GLN A 67 -25.92 -15.63 -0.50
C GLN A 67 -25.03 -14.56 -1.13
N LYS A 68 -25.62 -13.63 -1.90
CA LYS A 68 -24.85 -12.51 -2.48
C LYS A 68 -24.24 -11.61 -1.41
N GLN A 69 -24.96 -11.38 -0.32
CA GLN A 69 -24.46 -10.57 0.78
C GLN A 69 -23.26 -11.23 1.46
N GLU A 70 -23.32 -12.53 1.73
CA GLU A 70 -22.20 -13.31 2.28
C GLU A 70 -20.98 -13.30 1.35
N GLU A 71 -21.17 -13.47 0.04
CA GLU A 71 -20.08 -13.38 -0.95
C GLU A 71 -19.42 -11.99 -0.97
N ILE A 72 -20.20 -10.92 -0.82
CA ILE A 72 -19.68 -9.55 -0.76
C ILE A 72 -18.90 -9.33 0.54
N GLU A 73 -19.43 -9.79 1.68
CA GLU A 73 -18.79 -9.66 2.99
C GLU A 73 -17.42 -10.35 3.02
N ASN A 74 -17.34 -11.59 2.51
CA ASN A 74 -16.07 -12.31 2.38
C ASN A 74 -15.06 -11.56 1.49
N LYS A 75 -15.51 -10.99 0.36
CA LYS A 75 -14.64 -10.18 -0.51
C LYS A 75 -14.12 -8.92 0.19
N ILE A 76 -14.94 -8.26 0.99
CA ILE A 76 -14.54 -7.09 1.78
C ILE A 76 -13.49 -7.49 2.83
N GLU A 77 -13.70 -8.58 3.56
CA GLU A 77 -12.76 -9.07 4.57
C GLU A 77 -11.39 -9.41 3.97
N ILE A 78 -11.38 -10.07 2.80
CA ILE A 78 -10.15 -10.36 2.07
C ILE A 78 -9.47 -9.06 1.61
N ALA A 79 -10.23 -8.12 1.05
CA ALA A 79 -9.70 -6.84 0.58
C ALA A 79 -9.07 -6.03 1.73
N ASP A 80 -9.71 -5.99 2.90
CA ASP A 80 -9.19 -5.32 4.09
C ASP A 80 -7.89 -5.98 4.59
N THR A 81 -7.87 -7.31 4.65
CA THR A 81 -6.66 -8.06 5.02
C THR A 81 -5.50 -7.79 4.05
N LEU A 82 -5.78 -7.75 2.75
CA LEU A 82 -4.78 -7.45 1.73
C LEU A 82 -4.30 -6.00 1.82
N SER A 83 -5.20 -5.05 2.05
CA SER A 83 -4.87 -3.63 2.22
C SER A 83 -3.91 -3.41 3.39
N VAL A 84 -4.17 -4.03 4.53
CA VAL A 84 -3.29 -3.97 5.71
C VAL A 84 -1.91 -4.56 5.41
N LYS A 85 -1.84 -5.74 4.77
CA LYS A 85 -0.58 -6.40 4.41
C LYS A 85 0.23 -5.56 3.41
N LEU A 86 -0.45 -4.96 2.42
CA LEU A 86 0.18 -4.08 1.44
C LEU A 86 0.79 -2.85 2.10
N LYS A 87 0.02 -2.17 2.98
CA LYS A 87 0.49 -1.02 3.75
C LYS A 87 1.72 -1.37 4.61
N GLN A 88 1.69 -2.52 5.28
CA GLN A 88 2.82 -2.98 6.09
C GLN A 88 4.09 -3.18 5.24
N ARG A 89 3.98 -3.88 4.10
CA ARG A 89 5.12 -4.09 3.19
C ARG A 89 5.64 -2.79 2.62
N PHE A 90 4.75 -1.86 2.26
CA PHE A 90 5.13 -0.56 1.74
C PHE A 90 5.95 0.23 2.76
N ASN A 91 5.48 0.31 4.01
CA ASN A 91 6.20 1.01 5.08
C ASN A 91 7.57 0.40 5.39
N TYR A 92 7.66 -0.94 5.37
CA TYR A 92 8.94 -1.63 5.49
C TYR A 92 9.89 -1.25 4.35
N SER A 93 9.41 -1.28 3.10
CA SER A 93 10.19 -0.90 1.92
C SER A 93 10.70 0.54 2.01
N VAL A 94 9.85 1.49 2.39
CA VAL A 94 10.23 2.89 2.60
C VAL A 94 11.32 3.03 3.65
N THR A 95 11.21 2.31 4.76
CA THR A 95 12.22 2.33 5.83
C THR A 95 13.55 1.76 5.34
N ALA A 96 13.52 0.61 4.65
CA ALA A 96 14.71 -0.02 4.07
C ALA A 96 15.39 0.88 3.03
N MET A 97 14.62 1.53 2.14
CA MET A 97 15.14 2.50 1.18
C MET A 97 15.78 3.71 1.86
N LYS A 98 15.15 4.24 2.92
CA LYS A 98 15.69 5.37 3.68
C LYS A 98 17.04 5.01 4.31
N THR A 99 17.13 3.85 4.94
CA THR A 99 18.38 3.35 5.52
C THR A 99 19.45 3.15 4.43
N SER A 100 19.12 2.50 3.32
CA SER A 100 20.05 2.32 2.19
C SER A 100 20.55 3.66 1.63
N SER A 101 19.65 4.64 1.45
CA SER A 101 20.00 5.99 1.01
C SER A 101 20.95 6.69 1.99
N GLN A 102 20.74 6.56 3.30
CA GLN A 102 21.64 7.09 4.32
C GLN A 102 23.03 6.47 4.24
N HIS A 103 23.13 5.15 4.07
CA HIS A 103 24.41 4.48 3.88
C HIS A 103 25.14 4.95 2.61
N LEU A 104 24.43 5.07 1.49
CA LEU A 104 25.00 5.56 0.23
C LEU A 104 25.47 7.02 0.33
N CYS A 105 24.74 7.87 1.05
CA CYS A 105 25.18 9.23 1.35
C CYS A 105 26.52 9.24 2.10
N GLY A 106 26.71 8.33 3.07
CA GLY A 106 27.98 8.17 3.77
C GLY A 106 29.12 7.72 2.85
N VAL A 107 28.86 6.79 1.93
CA VAL A 107 29.84 6.35 0.92
C VAL A 107 30.25 7.51 0.01
N HIS A 108 29.31 8.34 -0.43
CA HIS A 108 29.61 9.50 -1.26
C HIS A 108 30.52 10.51 -0.53
N ALA A 109 30.23 10.81 0.74
CA ALA A 109 31.08 11.69 1.55
C ALA A 109 32.51 11.14 1.67
N LEU A 110 32.66 9.85 2.00
CA LEU A 110 33.97 9.19 2.07
C LEU A 110 34.71 9.20 0.73
N GLN A 111 34.00 9.00 -0.39
CA GLN A 111 34.59 9.06 -1.72
C GLN A 111 35.21 10.44 -2.02
N VAL A 112 34.55 11.52 -1.60
CA VAL A 112 35.07 12.89 -1.74
C VAL A 112 36.33 13.09 -0.89
N GLU A 113 36.29 12.69 0.38
CA GLU A 113 37.45 12.81 1.30
C GLU A 113 38.67 12.02 0.81
N ILE A 114 38.47 10.81 0.28
CA ILE A 114 39.54 10.00 -0.33
C ILE A 114 40.12 10.71 -1.55
N GLY A 115 39.28 11.34 -2.38
CA GLY A 115 39.72 12.12 -3.54
C GLY A 115 40.61 13.31 -3.15
N GLU A 116 40.18 14.07 -2.14
CA GLU A 116 40.96 15.20 -1.61
C GLU A 116 42.30 14.74 -1.01
N LEU A 117 42.28 13.68 -0.20
CA LEU A 117 43.48 13.11 0.40
C LEU A 117 44.47 12.62 -0.66
N LYS A 118 43.98 11.95 -1.71
CA LYS A 118 44.80 11.53 -2.86
C LYS A 118 45.44 12.72 -3.57
N GLY A 119 44.70 13.82 -3.75
CA GLY A 119 45.20 15.06 -4.32
C GLY A 119 46.35 15.65 -3.49
N ARG A 120 46.13 15.81 -2.18
CA ARG A 120 47.16 16.30 -1.24
C ARG A 120 48.40 15.42 -1.20
N LEU A 121 48.22 14.09 -1.23
CA LEU A 121 49.35 13.17 -1.27
C LEU A 121 50.16 13.31 -2.56
N THR A 122 49.48 13.48 -3.70
CA THR A 122 50.14 13.68 -4.99
C THR A 122 50.94 14.97 -5.02
N GLU A 123 50.39 16.05 -4.44
CA GLU A 123 51.10 17.32 -4.26
C GLU A 123 52.34 17.16 -3.39
N VAL A 124 52.23 16.48 -2.24
CA VAL A 124 53.37 16.22 -1.34
C VAL A 124 54.45 15.40 -2.05
N ILE A 125 54.08 14.34 -2.78
CA ILE A 125 55.06 13.54 -3.53
C ILE A 125 55.74 14.39 -4.62
N SER A 126 54.98 15.21 -5.35
CA SER A 126 55.54 16.10 -6.37
C SER A 126 56.49 17.14 -5.77
N ASN A 127 56.15 17.70 -4.61
CA ASN A 127 57.00 18.63 -3.88
C ASN A 127 58.29 17.95 -3.40
N CYS A 128 58.18 16.74 -2.83
CA CYS A 128 59.35 15.93 -2.46
C CYS A 128 60.24 15.62 -3.67
N ASP A 129 59.67 15.23 -4.82
CA ASP A 129 60.42 14.97 -6.05
C ASP A 129 61.14 16.23 -6.57
N ALA A 130 60.48 17.40 -6.51
CA ALA A 130 61.09 18.68 -6.85
C ALA A 130 62.27 19.01 -5.91
N VAL A 131 62.12 18.76 -4.60
CA VAL A 131 63.21 18.90 -3.63
C VAL A 131 64.36 17.94 -3.97
N CYS A 132 64.07 16.66 -4.25
CA CYS A 132 65.07 15.68 -4.66
C CYS A 132 65.84 16.14 -5.89
N LYS A 133 65.15 16.63 -6.92
CA LYS A 133 65.76 17.17 -8.15
C LYS A 133 66.68 18.37 -7.87
N ARG A 134 66.25 19.31 -7.03
CA ARG A 134 67.10 20.46 -6.64
C ARG A 134 68.35 20.03 -5.88
N ILE A 135 68.23 19.07 -4.95
CA ILE A 135 69.41 18.56 -4.22
C ILE A 135 70.38 17.88 -5.18
N SER A 136 69.89 17.12 -6.16
CA SER A 136 70.75 16.51 -7.19
C SER A 136 71.47 17.53 -8.06
N ALA A 137 70.83 18.66 -8.40
CA ALA A 137 71.38 19.70 -9.26
C ALA A 137 72.36 20.65 -8.53
N GLU A 138 71.97 21.12 -7.35
CA GLU A 138 72.60 22.26 -6.66
C GLU A 138 73.07 21.92 -5.24
N GLY A 139 72.77 20.72 -4.73
CA GLY A 139 73.06 20.34 -3.34
C GLY A 139 74.54 20.04 -3.05
N PRO A 140 74.93 19.94 -1.77
CA PRO A 140 76.25 19.48 -1.34
C PRO A 140 76.55 18.04 -1.82
N GLU A 141 77.82 17.73 -2.13
CA GLU A 141 78.21 16.40 -2.65
C GLU A 141 77.78 15.22 -1.77
N SER A 142 77.79 15.40 -0.44
CA SER A 142 77.34 14.39 0.53
C SER A 142 75.86 14.04 0.41
N LEU A 143 75.02 14.98 -0.05
CA LEU A 143 73.58 14.77 -0.23
C LEU A 143 73.24 14.27 -1.63
N ARG A 144 74.03 14.64 -2.65
CA ARG A 144 73.84 14.17 -4.04
C ARG A 144 73.95 12.65 -4.17
N SER A 145 74.81 12.01 -3.37
CA SER A 145 74.98 10.56 -3.37
C SER A 145 73.87 9.80 -2.60
N SER A 146 73.10 10.49 -1.75
CA SER A 146 72.13 9.88 -0.84
C SER A 146 70.66 9.97 -1.33
N VAL A 147 70.33 10.99 -2.12
CA VAL A 147 68.94 11.25 -2.55
C VAL A 147 68.49 10.29 -3.67
N LYS A 148 67.30 9.70 -3.49
CA LYS A 148 66.57 8.94 -4.53
C LYS A 148 65.22 9.59 -4.82
N PRO A 149 64.91 9.94 -6.08
CA PRO A 149 63.59 10.46 -6.47
C PRO A 149 62.47 9.45 -6.15
N LEU A 150 61.31 9.97 -5.76
CA LEU A 150 60.12 9.17 -5.50
C LEU A 150 59.41 8.88 -6.83
N VAL A 151 59.53 7.67 -7.36
CA VAL A 151 58.80 7.25 -8.56
C VAL A 151 57.35 6.94 -8.20
N VAL A 152 56.40 7.70 -8.77
CA VAL A 152 54.96 7.41 -8.66
C VAL A 152 54.61 6.30 -9.64
N CYS A 153 54.31 5.10 -9.14
CA CYS A 153 53.67 4.05 -9.94
C CYS A 153 52.20 4.43 -10.20
N THR A 154 51.91 5.05 -11.35
CA THR A 154 50.53 5.20 -11.83
C THR A 154 50.05 3.87 -12.41
N ALA A 155 49.65 2.94 -11.54
CA ALA A 155 48.83 1.80 -11.95
C ALA A 155 47.38 2.29 -12.09
N HIS A 156 47.06 2.83 -13.25
CA HIS A 156 45.68 3.14 -13.64
C HIS A 156 45.03 1.82 -14.08
N GLN A 157 44.49 1.06 -13.13
CA GLN A 157 43.66 -0.10 -13.47
C GLN A 157 42.20 0.33 -13.37
N GLU A 158 41.63 0.60 -14.54
CA GLU A 158 40.20 0.80 -14.74
C GLU A 158 39.46 -0.46 -14.24
N HIS A 159 38.63 -0.30 -13.21
CA HIS A 159 37.56 -1.24 -12.92
C HIS A 159 36.29 -0.67 -13.53
N GLN A 160 36.06 -1.02 -14.80
CA GLN A 160 34.72 -1.08 -15.36
C GLN A 160 34.02 -2.33 -14.80
N SER A 161 32.93 -2.10 -14.07
CA SER A 161 31.82 -3.04 -13.92
C SER A 161 30.54 -2.27 -14.25
#